data_AF-A0A7S4BFZ7-F1
#
_entry.id   AF-A0A7S4BFZ7-F1
#
_cell.length_a   1.000
_cell.length_b   1.000
_cell.length_c   1.000
_cell.angle_alpha   90.00
_cell.angle_beta   90.00
_cell.angle_gamma   90.00
#
_symmetry.space_group_name_H-M   'P 1'
#
loop_
_entity.id
_entity.type
_entity.pdbx_description
1 polymer ?
#
loop_
_entity_poly.entity_id
_entity_poly.type
_entity_poly.pdbx_seq_one_letter_code
_entity_poly.pdbx_strand_id
1 'polypeptide(L)'
;MTKAPKFSAEEIAALVESENACDFSPVQAKALDFMRTMLEQTVKEQPTLKPCAEFSADIRLMRFLRANAWDCNGAWKEYCEAIKFRRDRHMDSVRDQIVTANKAFFEGGSVLHNLYLHPASTKAQRVQPRMFTKPVAAIAPPPRSAPAHPAKTAPRTRLPARPRPAPQRAFHVTAKLIPAGGNTNQATNPVEVTAQYLHRTPDAEPRPEFEPEPELEPEPDPEPRPVPLPEPEREPQLHRGHEILLDRHGNLVMIECPGTIDYAGIFELGTAGWSESTIWHMEMRSLIIDELSRRSGKMKRVCSLLDFSGFKMSIATGLGASKSEKEGYKAWKQVASLISQAYPDTTYKNYVIGIAGGWLVNQMIQALAPKRSAKKFALLGDGEDAVKKVYADVEPINLPRRFGGELDNGDQWPAHK
;
A
#
# COMPACT_ATOMS: atom_id res chain seq x y z
N MET A 1 -33.26 -12.86 30.30
CA MET A 1 -32.13 -12.96 29.34
C MET A 1 -32.29 -14.24 28.54
N THR A 2 -32.16 -14.15 27.21
CA THR A 2 -32.20 -15.31 26.32
C THR A 2 -31.06 -16.27 26.67
N LYS A 3 -31.34 -17.57 26.77
CA LYS A 3 -30.30 -18.56 27.09
C LYS A 3 -29.47 -18.85 25.84
N ALA A 4 -28.16 -18.74 25.93
CA ALA A 4 -27.26 -19.08 24.83
C ALA A 4 -27.44 -20.55 24.39
N PRO A 5 -27.49 -20.81 23.07
CA PRO A 5 -27.55 -22.16 22.57
C PRO A 5 -26.27 -22.92 22.94
N LYS A 6 -26.42 -24.22 23.20
CA LYS A 6 -25.30 -25.16 23.29
C LYS A 6 -25.28 -26.01 22.02
N PHE A 7 -24.08 -26.35 21.58
CA PHE A 7 -23.84 -27.15 20.39
C PHE A 7 -23.13 -28.45 20.76
N SER A 8 -23.44 -29.54 20.07
CA SER A 8 -22.70 -30.80 20.15
C SER A 8 -21.30 -30.67 19.53
N ALA A 9 -20.43 -31.65 19.73
CA ALA A 9 -19.10 -31.64 19.12
C ALA A 9 -19.16 -31.69 17.58
N GLU A 10 -20.12 -32.44 17.04
CA GLU A 10 -20.39 -32.57 15.61
C GLU A 10 -20.90 -31.25 15.02
N GLU A 11 -21.82 -30.59 15.72
CA GLU A 11 -22.31 -29.26 15.34
C GLU A 11 -21.16 -28.24 15.33
N ILE A 12 -20.30 -28.24 16.35
CA ILE A 12 -19.13 -27.36 16.40
C ILE A 12 -18.17 -27.64 15.24
N ALA A 13 -17.90 -28.90 14.91
CA ALA A 13 -17.04 -29.26 13.78
C ALA A 13 -17.60 -28.72 12.46
N ALA A 14 -18.90 -28.95 12.19
CA ALA A 14 -19.57 -28.44 10.99
C ALA A 14 -19.56 -26.90 10.92
N LEU A 15 -19.74 -26.24 12.07
CA LEU A 15 -19.69 -24.78 12.19
C LEU A 15 -18.29 -24.21 11.90
N VAL A 16 -17.23 -24.89 12.34
CA VAL A 16 -15.83 -24.47 12.12
C VAL A 16 -15.44 -24.60 10.64
N GLU A 17 -15.86 -25.68 9.98
CA GLU A 17 -15.56 -25.94 8.56
C GLU A 17 -16.36 -25.09 7.59
N SER A 18 -17.55 -24.64 8.00
CA SER A 18 -18.40 -23.83 7.13
C SER A 18 -17.72 -22.51 6.77
N GLU A 19 -17.75 -22.16 5.49
CA GLU A 19 -17.36 -20.84 5.00
C GLU A 19 -18.59 -20.05 4.51
N ASN A 20 -19.82 -20.46 4.84
CA ASN A 20 -21.03 -19.78 4.36
C ASN A 20 -21.17 -18.38 4.99
N ALA A 21 -21.52 -17.39 4.16
CA ALA A 21 -21.74 -16.01 4.58
C ALA A 21 -23.19 -15.51 4.37
N CYS A 22 -24.00 -16.24 3.59
CA CYS A 22 -25.39 -15.84 3.28
C CYS A 22 -26.39 -17.00 3.48
N ASP A 23 -26.04 -18.21 3.03
CA ASP A 23 -26.90 -19.40 3.17
C ASP A 23 -26.56 -20.17 4.44
N PHE A 24 -27.08 -19.68 5.57
CA PHE A 24 -26.77 -20.22 6.89
C PHE A 24 -27.44 -21.58 7.11
N SER A 25 -26.66 -22.56 7.55
CA SER A 25 -27.20 -23.84 8.02
C SER A 25 -28.10 -23.63 9.26
N PRO A 26 -28.98 -24.59 9.59
CA PRO A 26 -29.84 -24.48 10.78
C PRO A 26 -29.06 -24.22 12.08
N VAL A 27 -27.87 -24.80 12.21
CA VAL A 27 -27.01 -24.61 13.38
C VAL A 27 -26.45 -23.18 13.44
N GLN A 28 -26.05 -22.61 12.30
CA GLN A 28 -25.59 -21.22 12.20
C GLN A 28 -26.73 -20.24 12.49
N ALA A 29 -27.92 -20.49 11.94
CA ALA A 29 -29.12 -19.68 12.17
C ALA A 29 -29.45 -19.59 13.66
N LYS A 30 -29.38 -20.71 14.39
CA LYS A 30 -29.59 -20.75 15.85
C LYS A 30 -28.63 -19.84 16.63
N ALA A 31 -27.35 -19.80 16.24
CA ALA A 31 -26.36 -18.91 16.85
C ALA A 31 -26.62 -17.43 16.51
N LEU A 32 -26.98 -17.16 15.25
CA LEU A 32 -27.31 -15.81 14.78
C LEU A 32 -28.57 -15.25 15.45
N ASP A 33 -29.62 -16.05 15.60
CA ASP A 33 -30.86 -15.63 16.26
C ASP A 33 -30.62 -15.23 17.71
N PHE A 34 -29.72 -15.94 18.40
CA PHE A 34 -29.26 -15.51 19.72
C PHE A 34 -28.60 -14.13 19.66
N MET A 35 -27.62 -13.92 18.77
CA MET A 35 -26.92 -12.63 18.64
C MET A 35 -27.86 -11.48 18.29
N ARG A 36 -28.81 -11.70 17.37
CA ARG A 36 -29.85 -10.73 16.97
C ARG A 36 -30.76 -10.37 18.15
N THR A 37 -31.28 -11.38 18.85
CA THR A 37 -32.14 -11.17 20.02
C THR A 37 -31.43 -10.37 21.10
N MET A 38 -30.16 -10.68 21.37
CA MET A 38 -29.36 -9.94 22.35
C MET A 38 -29.09 -8.50 21.92
N LEU A 39 -28.86 -8.27 20.62
CA LEU A 39 -28.72 -6.93 20.05
C LEU A 39 -30.00 -6.11 20.19
N GLU A 40 -31.14 -6.67 19.83
CA GLU A 40 -32.44 -6.02 19.97
C GLU A 40 -32.74 -5.64 21.43
N GLN A 41 -32.51 -6.56 22.37
CA GLN A 41 -32.66 -6.29 23.80
C GLN A 41 -31.74 -5.16 24.26
N THR A 42 -30.47 -5.18 23.83
CA THR A 42 -29.48 -4.16 24.21
C THR A 42 -29.81 -2.79 23.64
N VAL A 43 -30.27 -2.72 22.39
CA VAL A 43 -30.70 -1.45 21.77
C VAL A 43 -31.98 -0.93 22.42
N LYS A 44 -32.89 -1.81 22.81
CA LYS A 44 -34.09 -1.42 23.56
C LYS A 44 -33.74 -0.82 24.92
N GLU A 45 -32.79 -1.40 25.63
CA GLU A 45 -32.34 -0.93 26.95
C GLU A 45 -31.44 0.31 26.86
N GLN A 46 -30.58 0.37 25.83
CA GLN A 46 -29.60 1.43 25.61
C GLN A 46 -29.60 1.86 24.14
N PRO A 47 -30.53 2.74 23.72
CA PRO A 47 -30.65 3.16 22.32
C PRO A 47 -29.39 3.79 21.72
N THR A 48 -28.51 4.37 22.55
CA THR A 48 -27.22 4.95 22.13
C THR A 48 -26.19 3.91 21.68
N LEU A 49 -26.45 2.61 21.91
CA LEU A 49 -25.64 1.49 21.43
C LEU A 49 -26.16 0.91 20.11
N LYS A 50 -27.15 1.54 19.46
CA LYS A 50 -27.61 1.09 18.14
C LYS A 50 -26.48 1.24 17.11
N PRO A 51 -25.96 0.14 16.54
CA PRO A 51 -24.91 0.22 15.52
C PRO A 51 -25.50 0.59 14.15
N CYS A 52 -24.63 1.02 13.23
CA CYS A 52 -24.96 1.16 11.81
C CYS A 52 -25.39 -0.17 11.16
N ALA A 53 -26.06 -0.08 10.01
CA ALA A 53 -26.64 -1.24 9.31
C ALA A 53 -25.62 -2.31 8.94
N GLU A 54 -24.41 -1.91 8.53
CA GLU A 54 -23.35 -2.85 8.15
C GLU A 54 -22.77 -3.58 9.36
N PHE A 55 -22.84 -2.98 10.55
CA PHE A 55 -22.30 -3.59 11.76
C PHE A 55 -23.33 -4.47 12.48
N SER A 56 -24.64 -4.22 12.30
CA SER A 56 -25.71 -5.14 12.71
C SER A 56 -25.97 -6.30 11.75
N ALA A 57 -25.39 -6.26 10.54
CA ALA A 57 -25.58 -7.31 9.54
C ALA A 57 -25.07 -8.69 10.02
N ASP A 58 -25.73 -9.77 9.57
CA ASP A 58 -25.41 -11.14 10.01
C ASP A 58 -23.97 -11.54 9.77
N ILE A 59 -23.38 -11.13 8.63
CA ILE A 59 -21.97 -11.39 8.33
C ILE A 59 -21.06 -10.82 9.42
N ARG A 60 -21.41 -9.67 9.98
CA ARG A 60 -20.63 -9.08 11.09
C ARG A 60 -20.79 -9.91 12.35
N LEU A 61 -22.02 -10.27 12.73
CA LEU A 61 -22.29 -11.12 13.90
C LEU A 61 -21.59 -12.48 13.78
N MET A 62 -21.57 -13.07 12.58
CA MET A 62 -20.86 -14.31 12.26
C MET A 62 -19.37 -14.23 12.54
N ARG A 63 -18.71 -13.11 12.26
CA ARG A 63 -17.26 -12.96 12.55
C ARG A 63 -16.98 -13.05 14.05
N PHE A 64 -17.83 -12.49 14.90
CA PHE A 64 -17.71 -12.60 16.35
C PHE A 64 -17.95 -14.04 16.82
N LEU A 65 -18.98 -14.71 16.29
CA LEU A 65 -19.25 -16.13 16.58
C LEU A 65 -18.04 -17.01 16.21
N ARG A 66 -17.51 -16.87 14.99
CA ARG A 66 -16.35 -17.64 14.52
C ARG A 66 -15.09 -17.37 15.35
N ALA A 67 -14.82 -16.11 15.69
CA ALA A 67 -13.65 -15.74 16.48
C ALA A 67 -13.67 -16.30 17.91
N ASN A 68 -14.87 -16.61 18.42
CA ASN A 68 -15.10 -17.20 19.73
C ASN A 68 -15.41 -18.69 19.65
N ALA A 69 -15.03 -19.35 18.55
CA ALA A 69 -15.26 -20.79 18.36
C ALA A 69 -16.72 -21.21 18.64
N TRP A 70 -17.67 -20.34 18.27
CA TRP A 70 -19.11 -20.53 18.43
C TRP A 70 -19.62 -20.54 19.88
N ASP A 71 -18.81 -20.10 20.85
CA ASP A 71 -19.32 -19.68 22.16
C ASP A 71 -20.13 -18.39 22.01
N CYS A 72 -21.45 -18.53 22.00
CA CYS A 72 -22.37 -17.42 21.81
C CYS A 72 -22.26 -16.36 22.93
N ASN A 73 -21.97 -16.75 24.17
CA ASN A 73 -21.81 -15.77 25.26
C ASN A 73 -20.50 -14.99 25.11
N GLY A 74 -19.39 -15.67 24.80
CA GLY A 74 -18.11 -15.04 24.49
C GLY A 74 -18.21 -14.08 23.30
N ALA A 75 -18.83 -14.54 22.20
CA ALA A 75 -19.08 -13.73 21.02
C ALA A 75 -19.92 -12.48 21.32
N TRP A 76 -21.00 -12.64 22.09
CA TRP A 76 -21.85 -11.52 22.48
C TRP A 76 -21.11 -10.50 23.35
N LYS A 77 -20.27 -10.97 24.29
CA LYS A 77 -19.44 -10.11 25.13
C LYS A 77 -18.46 -9.29 24.28
N GLU A 78 -17.69 -9.93 23.40
CA GLU A 78 -16.76 -9.22 22.51
C GLU A 78 -17.50 -8.24 21.58
N TYR A 79 -18.69 -8.61 21.07
CA TYR A 79 -19.50 -7.73 20.23
C TYR A 79 -20.02 -6.50 20.99
N CYS A 80 -20.46 -6.67 22.25
CA CYS A 80 -20.82 -5.56 23.13
C CYS A 80 -19.66 -4.57 23.35
N GLU A 81 -18.46 -5.10 23.59
CA GLU A 81 -17.25 -4.28 23.76
C GLU A 81 -16.94 -3.51 22.47
N ALA A 82 -17.08 -4.15 21.31
CA ALA A 82 -16.89 -3.51 20.01
C ALA A 82 -17.93 -2.38 19.77
N ILE A 83 -19.22 -2.58 20.06
CA ILE A 83 -20.23 -1.51 19.90
C ILE A 83 -19.90 -0.31 20.79
N LYS A 84 -19.52 -0.53 22.05
CA LYS A 84 -19.13 0.56 22.96
C LYS A 84 -17.93 1.33 22.41
N PHE A 85 -16.90 0.60 21.97
CA PHE A 85 -15.73 1.19 21.33
C PHE A 85 -16.11 2.04 20.11
N ARG A 86 -17.01 1.54 19.25
CA ARG A 86 -17.49 2.25 18.07
C ARG A 86 -18.21 3.55 18.41
N ARG A 87 -19.11 3.51 19.40
CA ARG A 87 -19.80 4.70 19.91
C ARG A 87 -18.80 5.73 20.41
N ASP A 88 -17.88 5.32 21.28
CA ASP A 88 -16.91 6.21 21.93
C ASP A 88 -15.92 6.84 20.93
N ARG A 89 -15.74 6.22 19.76
CA ARG A 89 -14.87 6.69 18.68
C ARG A 89 -15.62 7.20 17.45
N HIS A 90 -16.94 7.33 17.52
CA HIS A 90 -17.79 7.77 16.40
C HIS A 90 -17.54 7.02 15.07
N MET A 91 -17.29 5.71 15.15
CA MET A 91 -16.85 4.90 14.00
C MET A 91 -17.93 4.66 12.95
N ASP A 92 -19.21 4.85 13.30
CA ASP A 92 -20.31 4.67 12.36
C ASP A 92 -20.31 5.79 11.29
N SER A 93 -20.04 7.05 11.70
CA SER A 93 -19.85 8.16 10.76
C SER A 93 -18.68 7.92 9.79
N VAL A 94 -17.61 7.26 10.26
CA VAL A 94 -16.48 6.89 9.40
C VAL A 94 -16.90 5.89 8.32
N ARG A 95 -17.75 4.91 8.66
CA ARG A 95 -18.26 3.94 7.67
C ARG A 95 -19.17 4.59 6.65
N ASP A 96 -20.09 5.45 7.09
CA ASP A 96 -21.00 6.17 6.19
C ASP A 96 -20.21 6.99 5.16
N GLN A 97 -19.13 7.64 5.60
CA GLN A 97 -18.22 8.38 4.72
C GLN A 97 -17.49 7.46 3.73
N ILE A 98 -16.97 6.31 4.19
CA ILE A 98 -16.31 5.32 3.33
C ILE A 98 -17.27 4.78 2.27
N VAL A 99 -18.47 4.39 2.67
CA VAL A 99 -19.50 3.84 1.77
C VAL A 99 -19.94 4.90 0.77
N THR A 100 -20.24 6.12 1.23
CA THR A 100 -20.66 7.23 0.37
C THR A 100 -19.59 7.56 -0.69
N ALA A 101 -18.32 7.68 -0.26
CA ALA A 101 -17.24 8.02 -1.16
C ALA A 101 -16.82 6.88 -2.12
N ASN A 102 -17.28 5.65 -1.86
CA ASN A 102 -17.03 4.47 -2.68
C ASN A 102 -18.33 3.75 -3.07
N LYS A 103 -19.41 4.52 -3.25
CA LYS A 103 -20.77 3.99 -3.48
C LYS A 103 -20.82 2.98 -4.61
N ALA A 104 -20.17 3.29 -5.75
CA ALA A 104 -20.11 2.40 -6.90
C ALA A 104 -19.50 1.03 -6.58
N PHE A 105 -18.50 0.97 -5.68
CA PHE A 105 -18.00 -0.31 -5.19
C PHE A 105 -19.10 -1.01 -4.40
N PHE A 106 -19.65 -0.41 -3.34
CA PHE A 106 -20.60 -1.08 -2.44
C PHE A 106 -21.98 -1.39 -3.05
N GLU A 107 -22.30 -0.86 -4.23
CA GLU A 107 -23.49 -1.21 -5.02
C GLU A 107 -23.23 -2.29 -6.08
N GLY A 108 -22.12 -3.02 -5.96
CA GLY A 108 -21.79 -4.18 -6.81
C GLY A 108 -20.66 -3.95 -7.83
N GLY A 109 -20.15 -2.72 -7.97
CA GLY A 109 -19.00 -2.42 -8.81
C GLY A 109 -17.68 -2.97 -8.25
N SER A 110 -16.61 -2.94 -9.05
CA SER A 110 -15.30 -3.51 -8.72
C SER A 110 -14.23 -2.49 -8.30
N VAL A 111 -14.55 -1.20 -8.35
CA VAL A 111 -13.57 -0.11 -8.25
C VAL A 111 -13.84 0.82 -7.07
N LEU A 112 -12.83 1.03 -6.24
CA LEU A 112 -12.82 2.03 -5.16
C LEU A 112 -12.36 3.38 -5.70
N HIS A 113 -13.12 4.44 -5.44
CA HIS A 113 -12.79 5.77 -5.95
C HIS A 113 -11.93 6.57 -4.96
N ASN A 114 -12.15 6.39 -3.66
CA ASN A 114 -11.49 7.18 -2.62
C ASN A 114 -10.94 6.28 -1.50
N LEU A 115 -9.61 6.15 -1.46
CA LEU A 115 -8.89 5.37 -0.45
C LEU A 115 -8.53 6.19 0.80
N TYR A 116 -8.25 7.49 0.63
CA TYR A 116 -7.73 8.37 1.68
C TYR A 116 -8.74 9.47 1.98
N LEU A 117 -9.71 9.16 2.84
CA LEU A 117 -10.79 10.08 3.19
C LEU A 117 -10.46 10.96 4.41
N HIS A 118 -9.56 10.50 5.27
CA HIS A 118 -9.11 11.28 6.42
C HIS A 118 -7.82 12.05 6.11
N PRO A 119 -7.66 13.31 6.54
CA PRO A 119 -6.43 14.08 6.31
C PRO A 119 -5.16 13.39 6.85
N ALA A 120 -5.29 12.67 7.97
CA ALA A 120 -4.18 11.90 8.53
C ALA A 120 -3.83 10.67 7.68
N SER A 121 -4.73 10.16 6.84
CA SER A 121 -4.49 8.92 6.08
C SER A 121 -3.43 9.07 5.00
N THR A 122 -3.37 10.21 4.31
CA THR A 122 -2.29 10.47 3.35
C THR A 122 -0.93 10.55 4.06
N LYS A 123 -0.88 11.18 5.25
CA LYS A 123 0.36 11.23 6.06
C LYS A 123 0.73 9.84 6.59
N ALA A 124 -0.24 9.10 7.11
CA ALA A 124 -0.05 7.74 7.61
C ALA A 124 0.43 6.78 6.52
N GLN A 125 -0.07 6.93 5.28
CA GLN A 125 0.38 6.16 4.13
C GLN A 125 1.85 6.42 3.81
N ARG A 126 2.35 7.65 4.03
CA ARG A 126 3.78 7.96 3.82
C ARG A 126 4.68 7.31 4.86
N VAL A 127 4.24 7.22 6.12
CA VAL A 127 5.06 6.66 7.21
C VAL A 127 4.93 5.15 7.34
N GLN A 128 3.81 4.57 6.91
CA GLN A 128 3.61 3.13 6.75
C GLN A 128 2.79 2.89 5.47
N PRO A 129 3.45 2.72 4.31
CA PRO A 129 2.79 2.38 3.07
C PRO A 129 2.05 1.04 3.18
N ARG A 130 0.80 1.01 2.74
CA ARG A 130 -0.03 -0.19 2.62
C ARG A 130 -0.56 -0.32 1.20
N MET A 131 -0.51 -1.51 0.62
CA MET A 131 -1.12 -1.83 -0.68
C MET A 131 -2.24 -2.82 -0.44
N PHE A 132 -3.41 -2.52 -0.98
CA PHE A 132 -4.47 -3.50 -1.18
C PHE A 132 -5.25 -3.21 -2.46
N THR A 133 -4.72 -2.30 -3.28
CA THR A 133 -5.30 -1.93 -4.55
C THR A 133 -4.20 -1.67 -5.58
N LYS A 134 -4.59 -1.67 -6.85
CA LYS A 134 -3.81 -1.13 -7.96
C LYS A 134 -4.59 -0.02 -8.65
N PRO A 135 -3.94 1.06 -9.13
CA PRO A 135 -4.62 2.09 -9.90
C PRO A 135 -5.24 1.48 -11.16
N VAL A 136 -6.50 1.82 -11.44
CA VAL A 136 -7.10 1.50 -12.74
C VAL A 136 -6.47 2.44 -13.76
N ALA A 137 -5.86 1.88 -14.79
CA ALA A 137 -5.34 2.68 -15.91
C ALA A 137 -6.48 3.59 -16.38
N ALA A 138 -6.21 4.89 -16.52
CA ALA A 138 -7.22 5.81 -17.03
C ALA A 138 -7.69 5.25 -18.37
N ILE A 139 -8.96 4.83 -18.45
CA ILE A 139 -9.56 4.45 -19.73
C ILE A 139 -9.36 5.69 -20.60
N ALA A 140 -8.48 5.57 -21.61
CA ALA A 140 -8.23 6.63 -22.54
C ALA A 140 -9.61 7.17 -22.95
N PRO A 141 -9.87 8.48 -22.81
CA PRO A 141 -11.16 9.01 -23.22
C PRO A 141 -11.46 8.43 -24.60
N PRO A 142 -12.67 7.89 -24.83
CA PRO A 142 -12.99 7.28 -26.11
C PRO A 142 -12.50 8.25 -27.19
N PRO A 143 -11.77 7.77 -28.22
CA PRO A 143 -11.14 8.66 -29.19
C PRO A 143 -12.20 9.65 -29.59
N ARG A 144 -11.97 10.95 -29.30
CA ARG A 144 -12.95 12.01 -29.61
C ARG A 144 -13.38 11.73 -31.03
N SER A 145 -14.64 11.37 -31.22
CA SER A 145 -15.20 11.15 -32.54
C SER A 145 -14.79 12.39 -33.31
N ALA A 146 -13.93 12.19 -34.32
CA ALA A 146 -13.38 13.30 -35.08
C ALA A 146 -14.57 14.18 -35.48
N PRO A 147 -14.53 15.51 -35.20
CA PRO A 147 -15.64 16.36 -35.55
C PRO A 147 -15.97 16.08 -37.01
N ALA A 148 -17.23 15.67 -37.26
CA ALA A 148 -17.67 15.28 -38.59
C ALA A 148 -17.21 16.37 -39.56
N HIS A 149 -16.25 16.03 -40.42
CA HIS A 149 -15.70 16.99 -41.36
C HIS A 149 -16.87 17.50 -42.20
N PRO A 150 -17.10 18.84 -42.27
CA PRO A 150 -18.02 19.37 -43.27
C PRO A 150 -17.55 18.91 -44.65
N ALA A 151 -18.52 18.54 -45.48
CA ALA A 151 -18.30 17.98 -46.79
C ALA A 151 -17.24 18.75 -47.60
N LYS A 152 -16.36 17.97 -48.24
CA LYS A 152 -15.18 18.39 -49.01
C LYS A 152 -15.46 19.57 -49.95
N THR A 153 -14.76 20.68 -49.75
CA THR A 153 -14.34 21.57 -50.84
C THR A 153 -12.90 21.24 -51.25
N ALA A 154 -12.65 21.40 -52.55
CA ALA A 154 -11.53 20.87 -53.34
C ALA A 154 -10.11 21.26 -52.86
N PRO A 155 -9.06 20.50 -53.24
CA PRO A 155 -7.74 20.57 -52.62
C PRO A 155 -6.93 21.76 -53.12
N ARG A 156 -6.36 22.54 -52.18
CA ARG A 156 -5.23 23.43 -52.46
C ARG A 156 -3.94 22.75 -52.02
N THR A 157 -3.13 22.39 -53.01
CA THR A 157 -1.79 21.82 -52.90
C THR A 157 -0.86 22.78 -52.14
N ARG A 158 -0.33 22.36 -50.97
CA ARG A 158 0.80 23.02 -50.30
C ARG A 158 2.06 22.18 -50.48
N LEU A 159 3.12 22.84 -50.94
CA LEU A 159 4.48 22.30 -51.10
C LEU A 159 5.09 21.89 -49.74
N PRO A 160 5.92 20.83 -49.70
CA PRO A 160 6.61 20.42 -48.48
C PRO A 160 7.79 21.35 -48.15
N ALA A 161 7.91 21.72 -46.88
CA ALA A 161 9.05 22.45 -46.35
C ALA A 161 10.30 21.55 -46.29
N ARG A 162 11.45 22.08 -46.71
CA ARG A 162 12.76 21.41 -46.64
C ARG A 162 13.25 21.26 -45.18
N PRO A 163 13.88 20.14 -44.81
CA PRO A 163 14.51 19.99 -43.51
C PRO A 163 15.82 20.79 -43.43
N ARG A 164 16.10 21.38 -42.25
CA ARG A 164 17.39 22.02 -41.95
C ARG A 164 18.47 20.96 -41.68
N PRO A 165 19.71 21.13 -42.17
CA PRO A 165 20.80 20.22 -41.86
C PRO A 165 21.32 20.45 -40.42
N ALA A 166 21.64 19.37 -39.72
CA ALA A 166 22.30 19.39 -38.42
C ALA A 166 23.80 19.73 -38.56
N PRO A 167 24.43 20.39 -37.57
CA PRO A 167 25.84 20.74 -37.63
C PRO A 167 26.73 19.50 -37.56
N GLN A 168 27.59 19.32 -38.56
CA GLN A 168 28.62 18.28 -38.58
C GLN A 168 29.78 18.69 -37.67
N ARG A 169 30.16 17.82 -36.73
CA ARG A 169 31.38 17.97 -35.91
C ARG A 169 32.47 17.07 -36.50
N ALA A 170 33.65 17.64 -36.79
CA ALA A 170 34.80 16.90 -37.29
C ALA A 170 35.62 16.33 -36.14
N PHE A 171 36.03 15.06 -36.25
CA PHE A 171 36.92 14.37 -35.30
C PHE A 171 38.24 14.03 -36.02
N HIS A 172 39.36 14.12 -35.30
CA HIS A 172 40.63 13.55 -35.74
C HIS A 172 40.85 12.25 -34.96
N VAL A 173 40.92 11.12 -35.67
CA VAL A 173 41.14 9.79 -35.11
C VAL A 173 42.50 9.31 -35.55
N THR A 174 43.37 8.96 -34.60
CA THR A 174 44.69 8.40 -34.90
C THR A 174 44.77 7.00 -34.31
N ALA A 175 45.07 6.01 -35.14
CA ALA A 175 45.28 4.63 -34.72
C ALA A 175 46.78 4.32 -34.77
N LYS A 176 47.34 3.78 -33.69
CA LYS A 176 48.76 3.41 -33.61
C LYS A 176 48.88 1.90 -33.42
N LEU A 177 49.63 1.25 -34.32
CA LEU A 177 49.98 -0.16 -34.19
C LEU A 177 51.16 -0.31 -33.22
N ILE A 178 50.98 -1.18 -32.22
CA ILE A 178 52.02 -1.54 -31.26
C ILE A 178 52.78 -2.75 -31.84
N PRO A 179 54.12 -2.69 -32.02
CA PRO A 179 54.87 -3.82 -32.53
C PRO A 179 54.96 -4.94 -31.48
N ALA A 180 54.52 -6.13 -31.86
CA ALA A 180 54.58 -7.34 -31.04
C ALA A 180 56.04 -7.85 -30.96
N GLY A 181 56.60 -7.87 -29.75
CA GLY A 181 57.85 -8.55 -29.47
C GLY A 181 57.62 -10.04 -29.20
N GLY A 182 58.24 -10.90 -30.02
CA GLY A 182 58.62 -12.26 -29.62
C GLY A 182 57.60 -13.37 -29.87
N ASN A 183 57.89 -14.16 -30.90
CA ASN A 183 57.68 -15.61 -31.06
C ASN A 183 56.44 -16.28 -30.42
N THR A 184 55.51 -16.68 -31.30
CA THR A 184 54.79 -17.96 -31.41
C THR A 184 53.30 -17.77 -31.69
N ASN A 185 52.77 -18.72 -32.47
CA ASN A 185 51.56 -18.62 -33.28
C ASN A 185 50.30 -18.28 -32.47
N GLN A 186 49.53 -17.35 -33.04
CA GLN A 186 48.21 -16.84 -32.62
C GLN A 186 48.24 -15.65 -31.66
N ALA A 187 48.19 -14.43 -32.21
CA ALA A 187 47.81 -13.24 -31.46
C ALA A 187 47.13 -12.21 -32.38
N THR A 188 45.93 -11.78 -32.00
CA THR A 188 45.28 -10.56 -32.48
C THR A 188 46.03 -9.36 -31.90
N ASN A 189 46.62 -8.51 -32.75
CA ASN A 189 47.27 -7.29 -32.28
C ASN A 189 46.23 -6.32 -31.71
N PRO A 190 46.35 -5.85 -30.45
CA PRO A 190 45.49 -4.80 -29.94
C PRO A 190 45.82 -3.49 -30.66
N VAL A 191 44.80 -2.82 -31.20
CA VAL A 191 44.89 -1.46 -31.74
C VAL A 191 44.42 -0.51 -30.66
N GLU A 192 45.29 0.40 -30.23
CA GLU A 192 44.91 1.50 -29.37
C GLU A 192 44.36 2.65 -30.23
N VAL A 193 43.10 3.02 -30.00
CA VAL A 193 42.42 4.11 -30.70
C VAL A 193 42.20 5.24 -29.70
N THR A 194 42.86 6.38 -29.91
CA THR A 194 42.68 7.57 -29.07
C THR A 194 41.98 8.67 -29.87
N ALA A 195 40.87 9.18 -29.34
CA ALA A 195 40.16 10.33 -29.89
C ALA A 195 40.43 11.56 -29.01
N GLN A 196 41.05 12.61 -29.57
CA GLN A 196 41.32 13.86 -28.86
C GLN A 196 40.44 15.00 -29.39
N TYR A 197 39.84 15.76 -28.48
CA TYR A 197 39.12 17.01 -28.78
C TYR A 197 40.12 18.15 -28.96
N LEU A 198 40.17 18.75 -30.15
CA LEU A 198 40.97 19.95 -30.40
C LEU A 198 40.21 21.19 -29.92
N HIS A 199 40.54 21.71 -28.74
CA HIS A 199 40.24 23.09 -28.37
C HIS A 199 41.29 24.01 -29.01
N ARG A 200 40.88 24.85 -29.98
CA ARG A 200 41.68 26.00 -30.42
C ARG A 200 41.47 27.14 -29.42
N THR A 201 42.51 27.49 -28.67
CA THR A 201 42.66 28.81 -28.06
C THR A 201 43.54 29.66 -28.99
N PRO A 202 43.14 30.89 -29.37
CA PRO A 202 44.04 31.81 -30.06
C PRO A 202 45.06 32.37 -29.07
N ASP A 203 46.33 32.36 -29.48
CA ASP A 203 47.45 33.06 -28.84
C ASP A 203 47.16 34.57 -28.84
N ALA A 204 47.35 35.21 -27.68
CA ALA A 204 47.25 36.66 -27.53
C ALA A 204 48.66 37.25 -27.38
N GLU A 205 49.03 38.13 -28.30
CA GLU A 205 50.26 38.92 -28.31
C GLU A 205 50.40 39.80 -27.03
N PRO A 206 51.63 40.13 -26.62
CA PRO A 206 51.87 40.98 -25.45
C PRO A 206 51.44 42.42 -25.73
N ARG A 207 50.55 42.95 -24.88
CA ARG A 207 50.11 44.35 -24.91
C ARG A 207 51.05 45.28 -24.12
N PRO A 208 51.09 46.58 -24.48
CA PRO A 208 51.96 47.58 -23.85
C PRO A 208 51.53 47.90 -22.41
N GLU A 209 52.49 48.25 -21.57
CA GLU A 209 52.28 48.75 -20.20
C GLU A 209 51.47 50.07 -20.27
N PHE A 210 50.30 50.09 -19.62
CA PHE A 210 49.48 51.27 -19.43
C PHE A 210 49.70 51.84 -18.02
N GLU A 211 49.77 53.17 -17.95
CA GLU A 211 49.74 53.99 -16.73
C GLU A 211 48.51 53.66 -15.86
N PRO A 212 48.58 53.85 -14.52
CA PRO A 212 47.51 53.47 -13.60
C PRO A 212 46.22 54.25 -13.88
N GLU A 213 45.18 53.54 -14.31
CA GLU A 213 43.83 54.07 -14.45
C GLU A 213 43.21 54.40 -13.07
N PRO A 214 42.38 55.45 -12.99
CA PRO A 214 41.67 55.82 -11.78
C PRO A 214 40.71 54.70 -11.32
N GLU A 215 40.66 54.46 -10.01
CA GLU A 215 39.80 53.46 -9.37
C GLU A 215 38.34 53.61 -9.82
N LEU A 216 37.86 52.62 -10.58
CA LEU A 216 36.48 52.54 -11.00
C LEU A 216 35.60 52.27 -9.77
N GLU A 217 34.54 53.08 -9.62
CA GLU A 217 33.48 52.83 -8.65
C GLU A 217 32.93 51.41 -8.82
N PRO A 218 32.62 50.69 -7.72
CA PRO A 218 32.22 49.29 -7.76
C PRO A 218 30.98 49.11 -8.64
N GLU A 219 31.07 48.21 -9.62
CA GLU A 219 29.95 47.86 -10.47
C GLU A 219 28.75 47.42 -9.61
N PRO A 220 27.53 47.88 -9.92
CA PRO A 220 26.33 47.49 -9.19
C PRO A 220 26.15 45.98 -9.23
N ASP A 221 25.92 45.39 -8.05
CA ASP A 221 25.76 43.96 -7.82
C ASP A 221 24.74 43.38 -8.83
N PRO A 222 25.10 42.36 -9.63
CA PRO A 222 24.22 41.81 -10.65
C PRO A 222 22.84 41.46 -10.06
N GLU A 223 21.79 41.99 -10.69
CA GLU A 223 20.42 41.75 -10.25
C GLU A 223 20.18 40.25 -10.04
N PRO A 224 19.59 39.86 -8.89
CA PRO A 224 19.37 38.46 -8.57
C PRO A 224 18.61 37.78 -9.71
N ARG A 225 19.20 36.72 -10.27
CA ARG A 225 18.53 35.95 -11.33
C ARG A 225 17.13 35.56 -10.86
N PRO A 226 16.09 35.71 -11.70
CA PRO A 226 14.74 35.32 -11.34
C PRO A 226 14.75 33.90 -10.81
N VAL A 227 14.32 33.72 -9.56
CA VAL A 227 14.16 32.40 -8.96
C VAL A 227 13.21 31.63 -9.89
N PRO A 228 13.57 30.42 -10.36
CA PRO A 228 12.67 29.62 -11.19
C PRO A 228 11.33 29.55 -10.48
N LEU A 229 10.28 30.02 -11.16
CA LEU A 229 8.91 29.85 -10.68
C LEU A 229 8.75 28.38 -10.31
N PRO A 230 8.24 28.06 -9.10
CA PRO A 230 8.04 26.67 -8.70
C PRO A 230 7.28 25.97 -9.82
N GLU A 231 7.82 24.84 -10.28
CA GLU A 231 7.11 24.02 -11.26
C GLU A 231 5.68 23.83 -10.75
N PRO A 232 4.66 24.10 -11.59
CA PRO A 232 3.28 23.94 -11.16
C PRO A 232 3.15 22.54 -10.59
N GLU A 233 2.75 22.45 -9.32
CA GLU A 233 2.48 21.18 -8.65
C GLU A 233 1.62 20.36 -9.62
N ARG A 234 2.17 19.24 -10.11
CA ARG A 234 1.45 18.39 -11.07
C ARG A 234 0.08 18.13 -10.46
N GLU A 235 -0.97 18.64 -11.11
CA GLU A 235 -2.34 18.37 -10.67
C GLU A 235 -2.44 16.87 -10.42
N PRO A 236 -2.89 16.45 -9.23
CA PRO A 236 -2.90 15.05 -8.86
C PRO A 236 -3.62 14.30 -9.96
N GLN A 237 -2.89 13.41 -10.64
CA GLN A 237 -3.47 12.59 -11.70
C GLN A 237 -4.69 11.91 -11.09
N LEU A 238 -5.88 12.35 -11.49
CA LEU A 238 -7.14 11.92 -10.92
C LEU A 238 -7.33 10.47 -11.37
N HIS A 239 -6.73 9.53 -10.65
CA HIS A 239 -6.92 8.11 -10.90
C HIS A 239 -8.43 7.86 -10.85
N ARG A 240 -8.99 7.31 -11.94
CA ARG A 240 -10.45 7.06 -12.05
C ARG A 240 -10.95 5.99 -11.08
N GLY A 241 -10.06 5.41 -10.30
CA GLY A 241 -10.34 4.51 -9.21
C GLY A 241 -9.24 3.48 -9.03
N HIS A 242 -9.48 2.56 -8.12
CA HIS A 242 -8.55 1.57 -7.62
C HIS A 242 -9.22 0.20 -7.60
N GLU A 243 -8.61 -0.77 -8.28
CA GLU A 243 -9.02 -2.18 -8.21
C GLU A 243 -8.43 -2.81 -6.96
N ILE A 244 -9.24 -3.52 -6.18
CA ILE A 244 -8.73 -4.28 -5.04
C ILE A 244 -7.89 -5.49 -5.48
N LEU A 245 -6.90 -5.83 -4.68
CA LEU A 245 -6.08 -7.02 -4.90
C LEU A 245 -6.75 -8.23 -4.24
N LEU A 246 -6.87 -9.33 -4.98
CA LEU A 246 -7.50 -10.56 -4.49
C LEU A 246 -6.53 -11.74 -4.57
N ASP A 247 -6.66 -12.66 -3.61
CA ASP A 247 -6.00 -13.95 -3.67
C ASP A 247 -6.82 -14.93 -4.55
N ARG A 248 -6.29 -16.12 -4.81
CA ARG A 248 -6.94 -17.18 -5.60
C ARG A 248 -8.25 -17.67 -4.98
N HIS A 249 -8.47 -17.39 -3.70
CA HIS A 249 -9.67 -17.72 -2.96
C HIS A 249 -10.65 -16.54 -2.89
N GLY A 250 -10.34 -15.40 -3.50
CA GLY A 250 -11.14 -14.17 -3.47
C GLY A 250 -11.10 -13.41 -2.14
N ASN A 251 -10.11 -13.67 -1.28
CA ASN A 251 -9.83 -12.84 -0.11
C ASN A 251 -9.10 -11.56 -0.53
N LEU A 252 -9.24 -10.51 0.29
CA LEU A 252 -8.50 -9.27 0.08
C LEU A 252 -7.01 -9.49 0.35
N VAL A 253 -6.15 -9.15 -0.61
CA VAL A 253 -4.69 -9.14 -0.41
C VAL A 253 -4.29 -7.81 0.19
N MET A 254 -3.53 -7.86 1.28
CA MET A 254 -2.96 -6.69 1.94
C MET A 254 -1.45 -6.84 2.01
N ILE A 255 -0.72 -5.82 1.56
CA ILE A 255 0.74 -5.79 1.57
C ILE A 255 1.17 -4.67 2.49
N GLU A 256 1.86 -5.04 3.57
CA GLU A 256 2.39 -4.12 4.56
C GLU A 256 3.90 -4.34 4.66
N CYS A 257 4.65 -3.26 4.84
CA CYS A 257 6.12 -3.32 4.98
C CYS A 257 6.54 -2.84 6.38
N PRO A 258 6.32 -3.62 7.45
CA PRO A 258 6.81 -3.27 8.78
C PRO A 258 8.29 -2.89 8.84
N GLY A 259 9.11 -3.50 7.96
CA GLY A 259 10.54 -3.22 7.89
C GLY A 259 10.91 -1.82 7.41
N THR A 260 9.99 -1.12 6.73
CA THR A 260 10.21 0.24 6.19
C THR A 260 9.42 1.33 6.92
N ILE A 261 8.81 1.02 8.06
CA ILE A 261 8.04 1.99 8.85
C ILE A 261 8.93 3.15 9.32
N ASP A 262 8.49 4.37 9.04
CA ASP A 262 9.04 5.59 9.62
C ASP A 262 8.41 5.87 10.99
N TYR A 263 9.00 5.30 12.03
CA TYR A 263 8.52 5.51 13.40
C TYR A 263 8.69 6.96 13.87
N ALA A 264 9.70 7.69 13.39
CA ALA A 264 9.82 9.11 13.71
C ALA A 264 8.65 9.90 13.10
N GLY A 265 8.28 9.59 11.85
CA GLY A 265 7.09 10.14 11.20
C GLY A 265 5.77 9.78 11.91
N ILE A 266 5.64 8.57 12.48
CA ILE A 266 4.49 8.22 13.35
C ILE A 266 4.47 9.11 14.59
N PHE A 267 5.62 9.37 15.21
CA PHE A 267 5.71 10.28 16.34
C PHE A 267 5.31 11.71 15.97
N GLU A 268 5.75 12.23 14.82
CA GLU A 268 5.36 13.55 14.30
C GLU A 268 3.86 13.64 13.96
N LEU A 269 3.28 12.57 13.42
CA LEU A 269 1.84 12.47 13.18
C LEU A 269 1.04 12.47 14.51
N GLY A 270 1.67 12.01 15.58
CA GLY A 270 1.07 11.83 16.89
C GLY A 270 0.19 10.59 16.99
N THR A 271 0.06 10.04 18.20
CA THR A 271 -0.72 8.83 18.48
C THR A 271 -2.18 8.96 18.05
N ALA A 272 -2.78 10.15 18.20
CA ALA A 272 -4.17 10.40 17.79
C ALA A 272 -4.32 10.30 16.26
N GLY A 273 -3.52 11.04 15.49
CA GLY A 273 -3.57 11.00 14.03
C GLY A 273 -3.22 9.61 13.47
N TRP A 274 -2.26 8.92 14.09
CA TRP A 274 -1.94 7.53 13.76
C TRP A 274 -3.11 6.57 14.04
N SER A 275 -3.70 6.67 15.23
CA SER A 275 -4.84 5.85 15.64
C SER A 275 -6.04 6.06 14.73
N GLU A 276 -6.37 7.31 14.42
CA GLU A 276 -7.48 7.66 13.55
C GLU A 276 -7.27 7.08 12.15
N SER A 277 -6.12 7.38 11.52
CA SER A 277 -5.85 6.84 10.20
C SER A 277 -5.90 5.30 10.17
N THR A 278 -5.39 4.64 11.21
CA THR A 278 -5.38 3.17 11.23
C THR A 278 -6.79 2.62 11.42
N ILE A 279 -7.63 3.28 12.24
CA ILE A 279 -9.05 2.94 12.37
C ILE A 279 -9.77 3.08 11.02
N TRP A 280 -9.56 4.18 10.30
CA TRP A 280 -10.14 4.39 8.97
C TRP A 280 -9.76 3.26 8.00
N HIS A 281 -8.49 2.88 7.98
CA HIS A 281 -8.01 1.78 7.15
C HIS A 281 -8.65 0.44 7.54
N MET A 282 -8.78 0.17 8.85
CA MET A 282 -9.41 -1.05 9.34
C MET A 282 -10.90 -1.11 9.06
N GLU A 283 -11.62 0.02 9.13
CA GLU A 283 -13.03 0.11 8.72
C GLU A 283 -13.20 -0.15 7.23
N MET A 284 -12.39 0.48 6.39
CA MET A 284 -12.43 0.28 4.94
C MET A 284 -12.18 -1.20 4.60
N ARG A 285 -11.11 -1.78 5.14
CA ARG A 285 -10.80 -3.21 5.01
C ARG A 285 -11.98 -4.08 5.43
N SER A 286 -12.58 -3.77 6.58
CA SER A 286 -13.68 -4.53 7.16
C SER A 286 -14.96 -4.46 6.33
N LEU A 287 -15.25 -3.29 5.75
CA LEU A 287 -16.36 -3.10 4.82
C LEU A 287 -16.14 -3.88 3.52
N ILE A 288 -14.92 -3.82 2.96
CA ILE A 288 -14.57 -4.54 1.73
C ILE A 288 -14.75 -6.05 1.91
N ILE A 289 -14.20 -6.65 2.97
CA ILE A 289 -14.31 -8.10 3.16
C ILE A 289 -15.75 -8.56 3.45
N ASP A 290 -16.58 -7.73 4.07
CA ASP A 290 -18.00 -8.04 4.25
C ASP A 290 -18.75 -7.99 2.93
N GLU A 291 -18.40 -7.03 2.08
CA GLU A 291 -18.97 -6.89 0.76
C GLU A 291 -18.58 -8.04 -0.17
N LEU A 292 -17.31 -8.44 -0.15
CA LEU A 292 -16.85 -9.64 -0.87
C LEU A 292 -17.53 -10.92 -0.34
N SER A 293 -17.79 -10.99 0.97
CA SER A 293 -18.53 -12.10 1.56
C SER A 293 -19.96 -12.19 1.04
N ARG A 294 -20.67 -11.05 0.96
CA ARG A 294 -22.03 -10.99 0.40
C ARG A 294 -22.05 -11.46 -1.05
N ARG A 295 -21.16 -10.92 -1.89
CA ARG A 295 -21.13 -11.23 -3.32
C ARG A 295 -20.85 -12.69 -3.63
N SER A 296 -19.97 -13.30 -2.85
CA SER A 296 -19.50 -14.67 -3.12
C SER A 296 -20.29 -15.73 -2.36
N GLY A 297 -21.15 -15.34 -1.43
CA GLY A 297 -21.81 -16.25 -0.49
C GLY A 297 -20.84 -16.95 0.49
N LYS A 298 -19.53 -16.63 0.43
CA LYS A 298 -18.48 -17.26 1.22
C LYS A 298 -17.75 -16.25 2.09
N MET A 299 -17.39 -16.61 3.31
CA MET A 299 -16.73 -15.72 4.26
C MET A 299 -15.33 -15.33 3.76
N LYS A 300 -15.20 -14.09 3.32
CA LYS A 300 -13.93 -13.50 2.90
C LYS A 300 -13.23 -12.84 4.07
N ARG A 301 -11.90 -12.92 4.02
CA ARG A 301 -10.97 -12.39 5.01
C ARG A 301 -9.82 -11.69 4.29
N VAL A 302 -8.75 -11.41 5.01
CA VAL A 302 -7.53 -10.79 4.48
C VAL A 302 -6.39 -11.79 4.43
N CYS A 303 -5.75 -11.89 3.27
CA CYS A 303 -4.46 -12.53 3.07
C CYS A 303 -3.37 -11.45 3.12
N SER A 304 -2.60 -11.39 4.21
CA SER A 304 -1.57 -10.37 4.36
C SER A 304 -0.19 -10.88 3.94
N LEU A 305 0.58 -10.05 3.25
CA LEU A 305 2.02 -10.16 3.07
C LEU A 305 2.69 -9.07 3.92
N LEU A 306 3.51 -9.49 4.87
CA LEU A 306 4.20 -8.64 5.82
C LEU A 306 5.71 -8.71 5.54
N ASP A 307 6.25 -7.66 4.93
CA ASP A 307 7.68 -7.55 4.63
C ASP A 307 8.44 -6.90 5.79
N PHE A 308 9.23 -7.70 6.49
CA PHE A 308 10.09 -7.26 7.57
C PHE A 308 11.51 -6.93 7.11
N SER A 309 11.78 -6.94 5.79
CA SER A 309 13.07 -6.52 5.25
C SER A 309 13.41 -5.11 5.73
N GLY A 310 14.57 -4.95 6.38
CA GLY A 310 15.01 -3.65 6.93
C GLY A 310 14.47 -3.32 8.32
N PHE A 311 13.68 -4.20 8.95
CA PHE A 311 13.18 -3.98 10.29
C PHE A 311 14.32 -3.77 11.29
N LYS A 312 14.37 -2.58 11.90
CA LYS A 312 15.47 -2.18 12.78
C LYS A 312 15.34 -2.84 14.14
N MET A 313 16.28 -3.71 14.48
CA MET A 313 16.39 -4.34 15.80
C MET A 313 16.52 -3.34 16.94
N SER A 314 17.14 -2.19 16.68
CA SER A 314 17.27 -1.08 17.63
C SER A 314 15.92 -0.56 18.13
N ILE A 315 14.87 -0.65 17.31
CA ILE A 315 13.52 -0.18 17.66
C ILE A 315 12.82 -1.17 18.58
N ALA A 316 12.92 -2.47 18.27
CA ALA A 316 12.31 -3.52 19.10
C ALA A 316 13.00 -3.64 20.48
N THR A 317 14.32 -3.52 20.52
CA THR A 317 15.12 -3.61 21.76
C THR A 317 15.22 -2.28 22.52
N GLY A 318 14.95 -1.16 21.85
CA GLY A 318 15.17 0.18 22.37
C GLY A 318 16.63 0.62 22.41
N LEU A 319 17.59 -0.20 21.96
CA LEU A 319 19.01 0.13 21.95
C LEU A 319 19.39 0.81 20.64
N GLY A 320 19.81 2.08 20.70
CA GLY A 320 20.23 2.85 19.52
C GLY A 320 19.11 3.49 18.70
N ALA A 321 17.83 3.28 19.05
CA ALA A 321 16.72 4.04 18.48
C ALA A 321 16.64 5.45 19.10
N SER A 322 16.29 6.44 18.28
CA SER A 322 16.07 7.81 18.75
C SER A 322 14.86 7.90 19.70
N LYS A 323 14.72 9.02 20.41
CA LYS A 323 13.54 9.26 21.26
C LYS A 323 12.24 9.25 20.43
N SER A 324 12.25 9.89 19.25
CA SER A 324 11.08 9.94 18.37
C SER A 324 10.72 8.55 17.84
N GLU A 325 11.70 7.74 17.41
CA GLU A 325 11.46 6.37 16.95
C GLU A 325 10.85 5.49 18.07
N LYS A 326 11.32 5.63 19.31
CA LYS A 326 10.79 4.87 20.47
C LYS A 326 9.32 5.22 20.76
N GLU A 327 9.00 6.51 20.80
CA GLU A 327 7.62 6.96 21.04
C GLU A 327 6.70 6.61 19.87
N GLY A 328 7.19 6.70 18.63
CA GLY A 328 6.46 6.25 17.45
C GLY A 328 6.18 4.75 17.46
N TYR A 329 7.16 3.92 17.84
CA TYR A 329 6.96 2.48 18.00
C TYR A 329 5.98 2.14 19.12
N LYS A 330 6.01 2.89 20.23
CA LYS A 330 5.03 2.76 21.31
C LYS A 330 3.61 3.09 20.82
N ALA A 331 3.43 4.18 20.08
CA ALA A 331 2.15 4.55 19.48
C ALA A 331 1.66 3.47 18.51
N TRP A 332 2.56 2.93 17.67
CA TRP A 332 2.27 1.84 16.75
C TRP A 332 1.74 0.59 17.49
N LYS A 333 2.44 0.14 18.53
CA LYS A 333 2.02 -1.01 19.35
C LYS A 333 0.68 -0.78 20.05
N GLN A 334 0.46 0.42 20.60
CA GLN A 334 -0.78 0.77 21.29
C GLN A 334 -1.98 0.65 20.34
N VAL A 335 -1.85 1.17 19.12
CA VAL A 335 -2.91 1.10 18.11
C VAL A 335 -3.10 -0.33 17.60
N ALA A 336 -2.03 -1.11 17.40
CA ALA A 336 -2.13 -2.52 17.03
C ALA A 336 -2.92 -3.35 18.08
N SER A 337 -2.64 -3.12 19.37
CA SER A 337 -3.38 -3.74 20.48
C SER A 337 -4.87 -3.39 20.44
N LEU A 338 -5.19 -2.10 20.27
CA LEU A 338 -6.57 -1.61 20.15
C LEU A 338 -7.34 -2.31 19.01
N ILE A 339 -6.70 -2.43 17.84
CA ILE A 339 -7.31 -3.02 16.65
C ILE A 339 -7.57 -4.52 16.82
N SER A 340 -6.66 -5.24 17.48
CA SER A 340 -6.80 -6.69 17.68
C SER A 340 -8.08 -7.10 18.43
N GLN A 341 -8.60 -6.19 19.26
CA GLN A 341 -9.82 -6.40 20.06
C GLN A 341 -11.09 -6.07 19.27
N ALA A 342 -11.05 -5.05 18.41
CA ALA A 342 -12.24 -4.53 17.72
C ALA A 342 -12.57 -5.25 16.39
N TYR A 343 -11.62 -5.98 15.80
CA TYR A 343 -11.76 -6.55 14.45
C TYR A 343 -11.54 -8.07 14.38
N PRO A 344 -12.42 -8.89 14.99
CA PRO A 344 -12.31 -10.34 15.01
C PRO A 344 -12.56 -11.00 13.64
N ASP A 345 -12.02 -12.22 13.47
CA ASP A 345 -12.07 -13.07 12.27
C ASP A 345 -11.89 -12.36 10.91
N THR A 346 -10.93 -11.44 10.84
CA THR A 346 -10.62 -10.71 9.60
C THR A 346 -9.43 -11.29 8.84
N THR A 347 -8.67 -12.22 9.40
CA THR A 347 -7.45 -12.77 8.80
C THR A 347 -7.69 -14.18 8.26
N TYR A 348 -7.36 -14.39 6.98
CA TYR A 348 -7.23 -15.70 6.36
C TYR A 348 -5.85 -16.28 6.69
N LYS A 349 -4.81 -15.60 6.22
CA LYS A 349 -3.41 -16.01 6.29
C LYS A 349 -2.50 -14.78 6.36
N ASN A 350 -1.39 -14.88 7.07
CA ASN A 350 -0.35 -13.87 7.12
C ASN A 350 0.98 -14.51 6.69
N TYR A 351 1.52 -14.07 5.57
CA TYR A 351 2.86 -14.39 5.14
C TYR A 351 3.83 -13.37 5.73
N VAL A 352 4.84 -13.83 6.47
CA VAL A 352 5.88 -12.96 7.01
C VAL A 352 7.17 -13.27 6.28
N ILE A 353 7.76 -12.27 5.62
CA ILE A 353 8.92 -12.39 4.72
C ILE A 353 10.00 -11.40 5.16
N GLY A 354 11.27 -11.61 4.79
CA GLY A 354 12.30 -10.58 4.95
C GLY A 354 12.92 -10.53 6.35
N ILE A 355 12.85 -11.62 7.11
CA ILE A 355 13.23 -11.59 8.53
C ILE A 355 14.63 -12.14 8.74
N ALA A 356 15.52 -11.28 9.24
CA ALA A 356 16.77 -11.71 9.87
C ALA A 356 16.48 -12.38 11.23
N GLY A 357 16.64 -13.71 11.32
CA GLY A 357 16.60 -14.47 12.58
C GLY A 357 15.18 -14.90 13.01
N GLY A 358 14.73 -16.05 12.52
CA GLY A 358 13.37 -16.57 12.74
C GLY A 358 12.91 -16.73 14.19
N TRP A 359 13.82 -16.82 15.17
CA TRP A 359 13.47 -16.94 16.59
C TRP A 359 12.75 -15.68 17.13
N LEU A 360 13.12 -14.49 16.66
CA LEU A 360 12.56 -13.22 17.10
C LEU A 360 11.11 -13.03 16.60
N VAL A 361 10.82 -13.55 15.41
CA VAL A 361 9.50 -13.47 14.78
C VAL A 361 8.48 -14.23 15.61
N ASN A 362 8.88 -15.38 16.13
CA ASN A 362 8.01 -16.15 17.00
C ASN A 362 7.66 -15.34 18.26
N GLN A 363 8.61 -14.59 18.82
CA GLN A 363 8.33 -13.68 19.95
C GLN A 363 7.41 -12.52 19.54
N MET A 364 7.63 -11.89 18.39
CA MET A 364 6.77 -10.81 17.89
C MET A 364 5.34 -11.30 17.61
N ILE A 365 5.19 -12.47 16.98
CA ILE A 365 3.88 -13.06 16.71
C ILE A 365 3.20 -13.45 18.01
N GLN A 366 3.91 -14.05 18.96
CA GLN A 366 3.33 -14.36 20.28
C GLN A 366 2.89 -13.09 21.02
N ALA A 367 3.60 -11.97 20.84
CA ALA A 367 3.28 -10.69 21.47
C ALA A 367 2.12 -9.96 20.78
N LEU A 368 1.97 -10.08 19.46
CA LEU A 368 1.04 -9.27 18.66
C LEU A 368 -0.18 -10.04 18.17
N ALA A 369 -0.08 -11.36 18.00
CA ALA A 369 -1.17 -12.19 17.51
C ALA A 369 -1.86 -12.92 18.67
N PRO A 370 -3.19 -12.84 18.77
CA PRO A 370 -3.96 -13.73 19.63
C PRO A 370 -3.63 -15.20 19.32
N LYS A 371 -3.64 -16.08 20.33
CA LYS A 371 -3.34 -17.52 20.17
C LYS A 371 -4.12 -18.18 19.01
N ARG A 372 -5.38 -17.77 18.80
CA ARG A 372 -6.25 -18.22 17.69
C ARG A 372 -5.69 -17.91 16.29
N SER A 373 -4.90 -16.86 16.16
CA SER A 373 -4.35 -16.40 14.88
C SER A 373 -2.95 -16.95 14.62
N ALA A 374 -2.26 -17.52 15.61
CA ALA A 374 -0.87 -17.99 15.46
C ALA A 374 -0.71 -19.01 14.32
N LYS A 375 -1.67 -19.93 14.16
CA LYS A 375 -1.67 -20.93 13.07
C LYS A 375 -1.84 -20.32 11.67
N LYS A 376 -2.27 -19.07 11.57
CA LYS A 376 -2.48 -18.36 10.31
C LYS A 376 -1.20 -17.69 9.80
N PHE A 377 -0.12 -17.69 10.59
CA PHE A 377 1.16 -17.12 10.18
C PHE A 377 2.04 -18.17 9.49
N ALA A 378 2.46 -17.88 8.27
CA ALA A 378 3.50 -18.61 7.56
C ALA A 378 4.79 -17.78 7.61
N LEU A 379 5.78 -18.25 8.37
CA LEU A 379 7.08 -17.58 8.48
C LEU A 379 7.94 -18.05 7.33
N LEU A 380 8.26 -17.13 6.45
CA LEU A 380 9.05 -17.36 5.26
C LEU A 380 10.40 -16.66 5.47
N GLY A 381 11.48 -17.38 5.23
CA GLY A 381 12.81 -16.77 5.13
C GLY A 381 12.94 -15.95 3.85
N ASP A 382 14.18 -15.63 3.49
CA ASP A 382 14.47 -14.97 2.23
C ASP A 382 14.61 -15.99 1.08
N GLY A 383 14.29 -15.57 -0.14
CA GLY A 383 14.55 -16.33 -1.37
C GLY A 383 13.33 -16.87 -2.10
N GLU A 384 13.57 -17.60 -3.20
CA GLU A 384 12.54 -18.05 -4.14
C GLU A 384 11.46 -18.93 -3.50
N ASP A 385 11.81 -19.74 -2.52
CA ASP A 385 10.88 -20.67 -1.89
C ASP A 385 9.82 -19.95 -1.02
N ALA A 386 10.16 -18.77 -0.49
CA ALA A 386 9.19 -17.89 0.16
C ALA A 386 8.13 -17.42 -0.84
N VAL A 387 8.58 -16.93 -1.99
CA VAL A 387 7.72 -16.43 -3.07
C VAL A 387 6.83 -17.54 -3.64
N LYS A 388 7.37 -18.75 -3.87
CA LYS A 388 6.58 -19.92 -4.32
C LYS A 388 5.42 -20.24 -3.37
N LYS A 389 5.63 -20.15 -2.05
CA LYS A 389 4.58 -20.37 -1.05
C LYS A 389 3.50 -19.30 -1.05
N VAL A 390 3.84 -18.07 -1.42
CA VAL A 390 2.86 -17.00 -1.64
C VAL A 390 2.06 -17.28 -2.91
N TYR A 391 2.70 -17.72 -4.00
CA TYR A 391 2.03 -17.97 -5.30
C TYR A 391 0.98 -19.07 -5.27
N ALA A 392 1.07 -19.97 -4.30
CA ALA A 392 0.04 -20.97 -4.01
C ALA A 392 -1.32 -20.31 -3.68
N ASP A 393 -1.30 -19.12 -3.08
CA ASP A 393 -2.52 -18.40 -2.69
C ASP A 393 -2.71 -17.09 -3.47
N VAL A 394 -1.67 -16.38 -3.91
CA VAL A 394 -1.80 -15.07 -4.59
C VAL A 394 -1.20 -15.11 -5.98
N GLU A 395 -1.95 -14.64 -6.98
CA GLU A 395 -1.45 -14.59 -8.37
C GLU A 395 -0.38 -13.49 -8.56
N PRO A 396 0.63 -13.71 -9.43
CA PRO A 396 1.67 -12.71 -9.71
C PRO A 396 1.14 -11.33 -10.13
N ILE A 397 0.02 -11.28 -10.87
CA ILE A 397 -0.63 -10.02 -11.28
C ILE A 397 -1.14 -9.17 -10.10
N ASN A 398 -1.31 -9.77 -8.92
CA ASN A 398 -1.72 -9.11 -7.69
C ASN A 398 -0.56 -8.95 -6.69
N LEU A 399 0.68 -9.14 -7.14
CA LEU A 399 1.88 -9.01 -6.32
C LEU A 399 2.85 -7.98 -6.91
N PRO A 400 3.55 -7.21 -6.06
CA PRO A 400 4.67 -6.37 -6.47
C PRO A 400 5.84 -7.15 -7.06
N ARG A 401 6.59 -6.51 -7.97
CA ARG A 401 7.83 -7.06 -8.56
C ARG A 401 8.86 -7.51 -7.53
N ARG A 402 8.90 -6.88 -6.36
CA ARG A 402 9.75 -7.30 -5.24
C ARG A 402 9.47 -8.74 -4.79
N PHE A 403 8.23 -9.20 -4.90
CA PHE A 403 7.83 -10.58 -4.64
C PHE A 403 7.65 -11.38 -5.93
N GLY A 404 8.38 -11.00 -6.99
CA GLY A 404 8.34 -11.60 -8.33
C GLY A 404 7.02 -11.41 -9.10
N GLY A 405 6.13 -10.55 -8.61
CA GLY A 405 4.86 -10.26 -9.29
C GLY A 405 4.99 -9.21 -10.40
N GLU A 406 3.85 -8.72 -10.87
CA GLU A 406 3.76 -7.79 -12.00
C GLU A 406 3.47 -6.34 -11.58
N LEU A 407 2.94 -6.13 -10.37
CA LEU A 407 2.62 -4.80 -9.88
C LEU A 407 3.88 -3.97 -9.65
N ASP A 408 3.76 -2.66 -9.84
CA ASP A 408 4.82 -1.75 -9.42
C ASP A 408 5.05 -1.85 -7.91
N ASN A 409 6.29 -1.67 -7.49
CA ASN A 409 6.67 -1.70 -6.08
C ASN A 409 6.05 -0.51 -5.32
N GLY A 410 5.68 0.56 -6.02
CA GLY A 410 5.14 1.78 -5.46
C GLY A 410 6.08 2.40 -4.43
N ASP A 411 5.51 3.19 -3.52
CA ASP A 411 6.27 3.91 -2.49
C ASP A 411 6.60 3.05 -1.26
N GLN A 412 6.34 1.74 -1.31
CA GLN A 412 6.46 0.86 -0.13
C GLN A 412 7.91 0.55 0.24
N TRP A 413 8.75 0.48 -0.78
CA TRP A 413 10.18 0.24 -0.67
C TRP A 413 10.89 1.44 -1.26
N PRO A 414 11.16 2.50 -0.46
CA PRO A 414 11.97 3.59 -0.94
C PRO A 414 13.26 3.02 -1.51
N ALA A 415 13.60 3.40 -2.74
CA ALA A 415 14.88 3.05 -3.34
C ALA A 415 15.97 3.36 -2.30
N HIS A 416 16.75 2.34 -1.93
CA HIS A 416 17.69 2.37 -0.81
C HIS A 416 18.32 3.77 -0.65
N LYS A 417 18.00 4.45 0.46
CA LYS A 417 18.67 5.69 0.85
C LYS A 417 20.08 5.40 1.33
#